data_AF-A0A327T6E5-F1
#
_entry.id   AF-A0A327T6E5-F1
#
_cell.length_a   1.000
_cell.length_b   1.000
_cell.length_c   1.000
_cell.angle_alpha   90.00
_cell.angle_beta   90.00
_cell.angle_gamma   90.00
#
_symmetry.space_group_name_H-M   'P 1'
#
loop_
_entity.id
_entity.type
_entity.pdbx_description
1 polymer ?
#
loop_
_entity_poly.entity_id
_entity_poly.type
_entity_poly.pdbx_seq_one_letter_code
_entity_poly.pdbx_strand_id
1 'polypeptide(L)'
;METQELMMNKHRKKYLLIFLSITGLFACVNIDHRRALFDAQLDVFKKNDIYHEVQIAANKSLKKWLAEDLRDVQVLKKSNWHLDDAVFFNSRKDKCYLLLLIQDKDTLAKLDYVYLMYGALEHEKWNIYFTGLSTMAFPRDKYSKDEHEPVPMATLSLLSREEVLQNYYKANRRINDEYVNKAYTQELKKKQKTFLKKKN
;
A
#
# COMPACT_ATOMS: atom_id res chain seq x y z
N MET A 1 55.88 11.62 3.20
CA MET A 1 55.90 10.27 2.62
C MET A 1 54.67 9.55 3.16
N GLU A 2 53.54 9.62 2.44
CA GLU A 2 52.31 8.93 2.86
C GLU A 2 52.51 7.41 2.70
N THR A 3 52.18 6.65 3.76
CA THR A 3 52.29 5.20 3.78
C THR A 3 51.27 4.56 2.83
N GLN A 4 51.65 3.47 2.15
CA GLN A 4 50.80 2.73 1.19
C GLN A 4 49.42 2.35 1.76
N GLU A 5 49.33 2.17 3.09
CA GLU A 5 48.11 1.85 3.82
C GLU A 5 47.06 3.00 3.76
N LEU A 6 47.52 4.26 3.81
CA LEU A 6 46.66 5.44 3.73
C LEU A 6 46.07 5.63 2.32
N MET A 7 46.86 5.33 1.28
CA MET A 7 46.42 5.39 -0.11
C MET A 7 45.40 4.28 -0.42
N MET A 8 45.62 3.04 0.04
CA MET A 8 44.68 1.93 -0.15
C MET A 8 43.31 2.20 0.47
N ASN A 9 43.26 2.80 1.66
CA ASN A 9 42.00 3.09 2.37
C ASN A 9 41.19 4.21 1.68
N LYS A 10 41.86 5.19 1.08
CA LYS A 10 41.24 6.28 0.29
C LYS A 10 40.62 5.77 -1.01
N HIS A 11 41.30 4.87 -1.72
CA HIS A 11 40.76 4.21 -2.91
C HIS A 11 39.57 3.31 -2.55
N ARG A 12 39.65 2.51 -1.48
CA ARG A 12 38.56 1.65 -1.02
C ARG A 12 37.30 2.45 -0.68
N LYS A 13 37.42 3.56 0.06
CA LYS A 13 36.30 4.48 0.34
C LYS A 13 35.74 5.13 -0.92
N LYS A 14 36.59 5.54 -1.87
CA LYS A 14 36.18 6.14 -3.14
C LYS A 14 35.42 5.15 -4.03
N TYR A 15 35.87 3.90 -4.13
CA TYR A 15 35.16 2.85 -4.86
C TYR A 15 33.85 2.44 -4.16
N LEU A 16 33.81 2.40 -2.83
CA LEU A 16 32.58 2.13 -2.07
C LEU A 16 31.51 3.22 -2.31
N LEU A 17 31.92 4.49 -2.33
CA LEU A 17 31.06 5.64 -2.65
C LEU A 17 30.52 5.61 -4.08
N ILE A 18 31.33 5.20 -5.05
CA ILE A 18 30.91 5.03 -6.46
C ILE A 18 29.96 3.84 -6.60
N PHE A 19 30.19 2.75 -5.87
CA PHE A 19 29.31 1.58 -5.92
C PHE A 19 27.92 1.89 -5.32
N LEU A 20 27.88 2.60 -4.19
CA LEU A 20 26.64 3.05 -3.54
C LEU A 20 25.82 3.97 -4.45
N SER A 21 26.46 4.91 -5.16
CA SER A 21 25.75 5.82 -6.07
C SER A 21 25.19 5.10 -7.30
N ILE A 22 25.91 4.12 -7.86
CA ILE A 22 25.42 3.32 -8.99
C ILE A 22 24.23 2.44 -8.58
N THR A 23 24.27 1.80 -7.40
CA THR A 23 23.14 0.98 -6.92
C THR A 23 21.88 1.79 -6.62
N GLY A 24 22.02 3.04 -6.15
CA GLY A 24 20.89 3.93 -5.91
C GLY A 24 20.18 4.34 -7.21
N LEU A 25 20.94 4.59 -8.28
CA LEU A 25 20.37 4.95 -9.58
C LEU A 25 19.54 3.81 -10.21
N PHE A 26 20.00 2.56 -10.09
CA PHE A 26 19.23 1.42 -10.61
C PHE A 26 17.93 1.16 -9.83
N ALA A 27 17.91 1.42 -8.52
CA ALA A 27 16.71 1.26 -7.71
C ALA A 27 15.62 2.28 -8.07
N CYS A 28 15.98 3.57 -8.23
CA CYS A 28 15.05 4.62 -8.62
C CYS A 28 14.46 4.40 -10.04
N VAL A 29 15.29 4.03 -11.01
CA VAL A 29 14.82 3.75 -12.39
C VAL A 29 13.83 2.57 -12.41
N ASN A 30 14.01 1.59 -11.52
CA ASN A 30 13.12 0.43 -11.43
C ASN A 30 11.74 0.80 -10.86
N ILE A 31 11.67 1.65 -9.82
CA ILE A 31 10.39 2.03 -9.23
C ILE A 31 9.57 2.92 -10.16
N ASP A 32 10.19 3.90 -10.82
CA ASP A 32 9.50 4.77 -11.80
C ASP A 32 8.93 3.96 -12.96
N HIS A 33 9.69 2.96 -13.44
CA HIS A 33 9.20 2.07 -14.49
C HIS A 33 8.01 1.22 -14.04
N ARG A 34 8.05 0.66 -12.83
CA ARG A 34 6.92 -0.11 -12.26
C ARG A 34 5.68 0.75 -12.07
N ARG A 35 5.87 2.00 -11.66
CA ARG A 35 4.79 2.98 -11.51
C ARG A 35 4.12 3.26 -12.85
N ALA A 36 4.90 3.63 -13.87
CA ALA A 36 4.37 3.89 -15.20
C ALA A 36 3.65 2.66 -15.80
N LEU A 37 4.20 1.46 -15.59
CA LEU A 37 3.54 0.21 -15.99
C LEU A 37 2.20 0.01 -15.28
N PHE A 38 2.15 0.25 -13.98
CA PHE A 38 0.92 0.10 -13.20
C PHE A 38 -0.11 1.17 -13.54
N ASP A 39 0.28 2.43 -13.74
CA ASP A 39 -0.65 3.50 -14.11
C ASP A 39 -1.33 3.20 -15.46
N ALA A 40 -0.55 2.75 -16.45
CA ALA A 40 -1.10 2.30 -17.73
C ALA A 40 -2.05 1.10 -17.58
N GLN A 41 -1.72 0.15 -16.70
CA GLN A 41 -2.59 -0.99 -16.39
C GLN A 41 -3.88 -0.55 -15.67
N LEU A 42 -3.77 0.40 -14.75
CA LEU A 42 -4.88 0.92 -13.96
C LEU A 42 -5.88 1.65 -14.85
N ASP A 43 -5.43 2.42 -15.84
CA ASP A 43 -6.30 3.07 -16.82
C ASP A 43 -7.12 2.06 -17.65
N VAL A 44 -6.57 0.87 -17.89
CA VAL A 44 -7.30 -0.24 -18.51
C VAL A 44 -8.27 -0.88 -17.53
N PHE A 45 -7.85 -1.08 -16.27
CA PHE A 45 -8.71 -1.66 -15.23
C PHE A 45 -9.94 -0.80 -14.93
N LYS A 46 -9.78 0.53 -14.89
CA LYS A 46 -10.87 1.49 -14.67
C LYS A 46 -11.97 1.46 -15.72
N LYS A 47 -11.78 0.76 -16.84
CA LYS A 47 -12.79 0.57 -17.90
C LYS A 47 -13.50 -0.78 -17.78
N ASN A 48 -13.15 -1.60 -16.80
CA ASN A 48 -13.65 -2.96 -16.63
C ASN A 48 -14.66 -3.04 -15.48
N ASP A 49 -15.75 -3.76 -15.67
CA ASP A 49 -16.80 -3.90 -14.65
C ASP A 49 -16.29 -4.50 -13.34
N ILE A 50 -15.36 -5.47 -13.40
CA ILE A 50 -14.77 -6.11 -12.21
C ILE A 50 -14.08 -5.07 -11.32
N TYR A 51 -13.42 -4.07 -11.90
CA TYR A 51 -12.80 -2.99 -11.13
C TYR A 51 -13.87 -2.20 -10.36
N HIS A 52 -14.96 -1.82 -11.03
CA HIS A 52 -16.04 -1.07 -10.42
C HIS A 52 -16.77 -1.89 -9.35
N GLU A 53 -16.99 -3.18 -9.58
CA GLU A 53 -17.59 -4.09 -8.61
C GLU A 53 -16.78 -4.15 -7.31
N VAL A 54 -15.44 -4.28 -7.39
CA VAL A 54 -14.55 -4.27 -6.22
C VAL A 54 -14.65 -2.93 -5.48
N GLN A 55 -14.53 -1.81 -6.19
CA GLN A 55 -14.60 -0.47 -5.61
C GLN A 55 -15.96 -0.22 -4.93
N ILE A 56 -17.07 -0.66 -5.54
CA ILE A 56 -18.42 -0.59 -4.95
C ILE A 56 -18.52 -1.48 -3.71
N ALA A 57 -18.04 -2.73 -3.78
CA ALA A 57 -18.08 -3.68 -2.67
C ALA A 57 -17.27 -3.19 -1.46
N ALA A 58 -16.09 -2.61 -1.70
CA ALA A 58 -15.23 -2.02 -0.68
C ALA A 58 -15.90 -0.83 -0.01
N ASN A 59 -16.37 0.15 -0.79
CA ASN A 59 -17.09 1.31 -0.26
C ASN A 59 -18.35 0.92 0.52
N LYS A 60 -19.14 -0.03 -0.01
CA LYS A 60 -20.34 -0.55 0.66
C LYS A 60 -19.99 -1.22 1.99
N SER A 61 -18.93 -2.02 2.03
CA SER A 61 -18.46 -2.70 3.23
C SER A 61 -17.99 -1.70 4.29
N LEU A 62 -17.17 -0.72 3.92
CA LEU A 62 -16.71 0.33 4.82
C LEU A 62 -17.88 1.14 5.41
N LYS A 63 -18.81 1.60 4.57
CA LYS A 63 -20.01 2.33 5.03
C LYS A 63 -20.87 1.50 5.96
N LYS A 64 -21.06 0.21 5.64
CA LYS A 64 -21.82 -0.72 6.48
C LYS A 64 -21.15 -0.87 7.85
N TRP A 65 -19.85 -1.17 7.90
CA TRP A 65 -19.13 -1.36 9.17
C TRP A 65 -19.13 -0.11 10.05
N LEU A 66 -19.06 1.08 9.44
CA LEU A 66 -19.19 2.35 10.15
C LEU A 66 -20.58 2.56 10.74
N ALA A 67 -21.63 2.20 9.99
CA ALA A 67 -23.01 2.28 10.45
C ALA A 67 -23.33 1.26 11.55
N GLU A 68 -22.70 0.08 11.51
CA GLU A 68 -22.82 -0.98 12.52
C GLU A 68 -21.97 -0.74 13.78
N ASP A 69 -21.29 0.41 13.85
CA ASP A 69 -20.41 0.83 14.94
C ASP A 69 -19.31 -0.18 15.29
N LEU A 70 -18.74 -0.86 14.29
CA LEU A 70 -17.67 -1.82 14.55
C LEU A 70 -16.42 -1.11 15.09
N ARG A 71 -15.82 -1.67 16.14
CA ARG A 71 -14.75 -1.02 16.92
C ARG A 71 -13.57 -0.60 16.06
N ASP A 72 -13.03 -1.54 15.28
CA ASP A 72 -11.75 -1.36 14.61
C ASP A 72 -11.86 -0.40 13.39
N VAL A 73 -13.07 -0.05 12.92
CA VAL A 73 -13.29 0.98 11.87
C VAL A 73 -13.66 2.35 12.42
N GLN A 74 -13.87 2.51 13.72
CA GLN A 74 -14.24 3.81 14.32
C GLN A 74 -13.21 4.90 14.07
N VAL A 75 -11.94 4.53 13.90
CA VAL A 75 -10.88 5.46 13.53
C VAL A 75 -11.29 6.32 12.33
N LEU A 76 -11.99 5.75 11.35
CA LEU A 76 -12.43 6.46 10.15
C LEU A 76 -13.42 7.60 10.44
N LYS A 77 -14.18 7.56 11.54
CA LYS A 77 -15.06 8.67 11.94
C LYS A 77 -14.27 9.90 12.39
N LYS A 78 -13.07 9.68 12.95
CA LYS A 78 -12.15 10.72 13.42
C LYS A 78 -11.09 11.09 12.39
N SER A 79 -11.19 10.57 11.18
CA SER A 79 -10.20 10.79 10.12
C SER A 79 -10.84 11.40 8.88
N ASN A 80 -10.03 12.02 8.02
CA ASN A 80 -10.34 12.10 6.60
C ASN A 80 -9.85 10.79 5.98
N TRP A 81 -10.70 10.08 5.25
CA TRP A 81 -10.30 8.82 4.63
C TRP A 81 -10.78 8.75 3.18
N HIS A 82 -10.04 8.01 2.38
CA HIS A 82 -10.32 7.80 0.97
C HIS A 82 -9.93 6.38 0.57
N LEU A 83 -10.82 5.69 -0.14
CA LEU A 83 -10.45 4.44 -0.80
C LEU A 83 -9.70 4.81 -2.08
N ASP A 84 -8.43 4.43 -2.14
CA ASP A 84 -7.58 4.72 -3.30
C ASP A 84 -8.13 4.07 -4.58
N ASP A 85 -7.89 4.71 -5.72
CA ASP A 85 -8.34 4.17 -7.00
C ASP A 85 -7.51 2.95 -7.46
N ALA A 86 -6.33 2.70 -6.90
CA ALA A 86 -5.52 1.54 -7.26
C ALA A 86 -6.14 0.23 -6.76
N VAL A 87 -6.31 -0.71 -7.69
CA VAL A 87 -6.70 -2.10 -7.39
C VAL A 87 -5.63 -3.05 -7.93
N PHE A 88 -4.96 -3.75 -7.02
CA PHE A 88 -3.85 -4.65 -7.34
C PHE A 88 -4.36 -6.08 -7.51
N PHE A 89 -4.96 -6.35 -8.67
CA PHE A 89 -5.50 -7.67 -9.00
C PHE A 89 -4.42 -8.74 -9.13
N ASN A 90 -4.76 -9.99 -8.82
CA ASN A 90 -4.05 -11.12 -9.41
C ASN A 90 -4.42 -11.26 -10.90
N SER A 91 -3.68 -12.06 -11.65
CA SER A 91 -3.90 -12.23 -13.10
C SER A 91 -5.30 -12.73 -13.44
N ARG A 92 -5.95 -13.48 -12.54
CA ARG A 92 -7.32 -13.99 -12.69
C ARG A 92 -8.40 -12.97 -12.37
N LYS A 93 -8.04 -11.82 -11.78
CA LYS A 93 -8.95 -10.79 -11.27
C LYS A 93 -10.01 -11.32 -10.30
N ASP A 94 -9.67 -12.38 -9.56
CA ASP A 94 -10.56 -12.96 -8.53
C ASP A 94 -10.10 -12.59 -7.11
N LYS A 95 -8.95 -11.94 -6.98
CA LYS A 95 -8.37 -11.45 -5.73
C LYS A 95 -7.60 -10.16 -5.97
N CYS A 96 -7.54 -9.29 -4.98
CA CYS A 96 -6.81 -8.04 -5.08
C CYS A 96 -6.39 -7.46 -3.72
N TYR A 97 -5.37 -6.60 -3.73
CA TYR A 97 -5.17 -5.62 -2.67
C TYR A 97 -5.86 -4.30 -2.99
N LEU A 98 -6.27 -3.61 -1.92
CA LEU A 98 -6.85 -2.27 -1.94
C LEU A 98 -6.14 -1.41 -0.89
N LEU A 99 -6.13 -0.09 -1.10
CA LEU A 99 -5.50 0.85 -0.18
C LEU A 99 -6.57 1.78 0.40
N LEU A 100 -6.70 1.80 1.72
CA LEU A 100 -7.51 2.79 2.43
C LEU A 100 -6.60 3.85 3.03
N LEU A 101 -6.63 5.05 2.46
CA LEU A 101 -5.84 6.19 2.90
C LEU A 101 -6.55 6.87 4.07
N ILE A 102 -5.82 7.19 5.13
CA ILE A 102 -6.36 7.76 6.37
C ILE A 102 -5.45 8.89 6.84
N GLN A 103 -6.04 10.07 6.98
CA GLN A 103 -5.44 11.22 7.65
C GLN A 103 -6.15 11.46 8.97
N ASP A 104 -5.42 11.45 10.09
CA ASP A 104 -6.00 11.76 11.39
C ASP A 104 -6.43 13.24 11.46
N LYS A 105 -7.60 13.54 12.03
CA LYS A 105 -8.06 14.92 12.22
C LYS A 105 -7.55 15.53 13.53
N ASP A 106 -6.98 14.73 14.43
CA ASP A 106 -6.35 15.26 15.64
C ASP A 106 -5.21 16.21 15.26
N THR A 107 -5.26 17.43 15.79
CA THR A 107 -4.26 18.48 15.57
C THR A 107 -2.90 18.12 16.17
N LEU A 108 -2.84 17.17 17.09
CA LEU A 108 -1.61 16.68 17.71
C LEU A 108 -1.11 15.37 17.08
N ALA A 109 -1.82 14.82 16.09
CA ALA A 109 -1.39 13.62 15.41
C ALA A 109 -0.04 13.85 14.70
N LYS A 110 0.84 12.86 14.82
CA LYS A 110 2.17 12.84 14.18
C LYS A 110 2.28 11.87 13.02
N LEU A 111 1.28 11.00 12.86
CA LEU A 111 1.25 9.93 11.88
C LEU A 111 -0.07 9.94 11.12
N ASP A 112 0.03 9.66 9.82
CA ASP A 112 -1.10 9.25 8.99
C ASP A 112 -0.91 7.81 8.52
N TYR A 113 -1.95 7.17 8.01
CA TYR A 113 -1.95 5.73 7.80
C TYR A 113 -2.49 5.33 6.43
N VAL A 114 -2.01 4.20 5.92
CA VAL A 114 -2.66 3.48 4.83
C VAL A 114 -2.90 2.04 5.27
N TYR A 115 -4.16 1.62 5.26
CA TYR A 115 -4.54 0.26 5.56
C TYR A 115 -4.56 -0.55 4.26
N LEU A 116 -3.74 -1.61 4.21
CA LEU A 116 -3.81 -2.58 3.13
C LEU A 116 -5.02 -3.49 3.38
N MET A 117 -6.03 -3.41 2.51
CA MET A 117 -7.21 -4.28 2.55
C MET A 117 -7.08 -5.37 1.48
N TYR A 118 -7.89 -6.42 1.61
CA TYR A 118 -7.96 -7.51 0.63
C TYR A 118 -9.36 -7.67 0.07
N GLY A 119 -9.47 -7.94 -1.22
CA GLY A 119 -10.70 -8.37 -1.88
C GLY A 119 -10.55 -9.80 -2.41
N ALA A 120 -11.58 -10.63 -2.22
CA ALA A 120 -11.67 -11.95 -2.84
C ALA A 120 -13.08 -12.19 -3.39
N LEU A 121 -13.16 -12.69 -4.62
CA LEU A 121 -14.40 -13.14 -5.23
C LEU A 121 -14.73 -14.55 -4.73
N GLU A 122 -15.82 -14.68 -3.99
CA GLU A 122 -16.27 -15.94 -3.40
C GLU A 122 -17.77 -16.10 -3.66
N HIS A 123 -18.16 -17.22 -4.27
CA HIS A 123 -19.56 -17.47 -4.63
C HIS A 123 -20.19 -16.26 -5.36
N GLU A 124 -19.47 -15.78 -6.38
CA GLU A 124 -19.88 -14.65 -7.25
C GLU A 124 -20.06 -13.31 -6.52
N LYS A 125 -19.50 -13.17 -5.31
CA LYS A 125 -19.56 -11.92 -4.54
C LYS A 125 -18.18 -11.51 -4.05
N TRP A 126 -17.88 -10.22 -4.19
CA TRP A 126 -16.67 -9.63 -3.63
C TRP A 126 -16.78 -9.51 -2.12
N ASN A 127 -15.95 -10.28 -1.40
CA ASN A 127 -15.76 -10.19 0.03
C ASN A 127 -14.54 -9.34 0.34
N ILE A 128 -14.73 -8.33 1.18
CA ILE A 128 -13.70 -7.34 1.56
C ILE A 128 -13.22 -7.64 2.97
N TYR A 129 -11.90 -7.72 3.12
CA TYR A 129 -11.20 -8.02 4.34
C TYR A 129 -10.44 -6.77 4.79
N PHE A 130 -10.81 -6.25 5.96
CA PHE A 130 -10.27 -5.02 6.51
C PHE A 130 -9.08 -5.26 7.45
N THR A 131 -9.12 -6.36 8.20
CA THR A 131 -8.12 -6.67 9.23
C THR A 131 -7.23 -7.83 8.83
N GLY A 132 -6.02 -7.86 9.38
CA GLY A 132 -5.11 -8.99 9.26
C GLY A 132 -3.99 -8.84 8.22
N LEU A 133 -3.97 -7.72 7.50
CA LEU A 133 -2.85 -7.28 6.68
C LEU A 133 -2.14 -6.08 7.33
N SER A 134 -1.01 -5.69 6.75
CA SER A 134 -0.16 -4.61 7.25
C SER A 134 -0.84 -3.25 7.14
N THR A 135 -0.62 -2.41 8.16
CA THR A 135 -0.87 -0.97 8.11
C THR A 135 0.45 -0.26 7.88
N MET A 136 0.48 0.66 6.92
CA MET A 136 1.61 1.55 6.68
C MET A 136 1.40 2.84 7.48
N ALA A 137 2.43 3.30 8.19
CA ALA A 137 2.41 4.54 8.96
C ALA A 137 3.36 5.57 8.33
N PHE A 138 2.89 6.79 8.17
CA PHE A 138 3.57 7.89 7.51
C PHE A 138 3.75 9.05 8.49
N PRO A 139 4.98 9.30 8.95
CA PRO A 139 5.30 10.45 9.79
C PRO A 139 5.07 11.78 9.06
N ARG A 140 4.31 12.68 9.68
CA ARG A 140 3.96 13.99 9.11
C ARG A 140 5.18 14.89 8.96
N ASP A 141 6.08 14.88 9.95
CA ASP A 141 7.34 15.62 9.96
C ASP A 141 8.25 15.33 8.74
N LYS A 142 8.10 14.15 8.12
CA LYS A 142 8.88 13.73 6.95
C LYS A 142 8.24 14.12 5.62
N TYR A 143 6.92 14.20 5.55
CA TYR A 143 6.18 14.30 4.29
C TYR A 143 5.26 15.52 4.16
N SER A 144 5.19 16.33 5.22
CA SER A 144 4.46 17.60 5.28
C SER A 144 5.42 18.75 5.60
N LYS A 145 4.95 20.00 5.52
CA LYS A 145 5.79 21.17 5.85
C LYS A 145 5.91 21.38 7.36
N ASP A 146 4.92 20.92 8.12
CA ASP A 146 4.81 21.01 9.58
C ASP A 146 4.54 19.62 10.18
N GLU A 147 5.07 19.33 11.38
CA GLU A 147 4.94 18.02 12.03
C GLU A 147 3.48 17.64 12.39
N HIS A 148 2.57 18.61 12.40
CA HIS A 148 1.15 18.44 12.68
C HIS A 148 0.27 18.56 11.44
N GLU A 149 0.82 18.97 10.28
CA GLU A 149 0.08 19.04 9.02
C GLU A 149 -0.12 17.64 8.42
N PRO A 150 -1.36 17.22 8.08
CA PRO A 150 -1.60 15.92 7.48
C PRO A 150 -0.82 15.68 6.19
N VAL A 151 -0.26 14.48 6.03
CA VAL A 151 0.44 14.09 4.80
C VAL A 151 -0.56 14.13 3.64
N PRO A 152 -0.31 14.88 2.55
CA PRO A 152 -1.26 14.99 1.45
C PRO A 152 -1.74 13.61 0.94
N MET A 153 -3.03 13.46 0.66
CA MET A 153 -3.60 12.18 0.20
C MET A 153 -2.90 11.64 -1.05
N ALA A 154 -2.51 12.51 -1.99
CA ALA A 154 -1.75 12.11 -3.16
C ALA A 154 -0.37 11.51 -2.80
N THR A 155 0.28 12.02 -1.75
CA THR A 155 1.55 11.49 -1.23
C THR A 155 1.34 10.13 -0.56
N LEU A 156 0.30 9.99 0.28
CA LEU A 156 -0.07 8.70 0.88
C LEU A 156 -0.34 7.64 -0.20
N SER A 157 -1.12 8.00 -1.21
CA SER A 157 -1.42 7.17 -2.37
C SER A 157 -0.15 6.74 -3.09
N LEU A 158 0.71 7.70 -3.45
CA LEU A 158 1.95 7.45 -4.18
C LEU A 158 2.86 6.46 -3.44
N LEU A 159 3.22 6.77 -2.19
CA LEU A 159 4.18 5.99 -1.42
C LEU A 159 3.66 4.59 -1.08
N SER A 160 2.36 4.47 -0.78
CA SER A 160 1.75 3.17 -0.48
C SER A 160 1.64 2.28 -1.72
N ARG A 161 1.35 2.85 -2.90
CA ARG A 161 1.41 2.12 -4.17
C ARG A 161 2.83 1.62 -4.44
N GLU A 162 3.84 2.46 -4.26
CA GLU A 162 5.24 2.05 -4.45
C GLU A 162 5.62 0.85 -3.58
N GLU A 163 5.22 0.85 -2.31
CA GLU A 163 5.46 -0.25 -1.38
C GLU A 163 4.85 -1.56 -1.89
N VAL A 164 3.59 -1.53 -2.35
CA VAL A 164 2.95 -2.72 -2.95
C VAL A 164 3.66 -3.15 -4.24
N LEU A 165 4.06 -2.19 -5.08
CA LEU A 165 4.70 -2.43 -6.37
C LEU A 165 6.08 -3.09 -6.26
N GLN A 166 6.74 -3.04 -5.10
CA GLN A 166 8.01 -3.75 -4.86
C GLN A 166 7.89 -5.26 -5.11
N ASN A 167 6.73 -5.85 -4.83
CA ASN A 167 6.51 -7.30 -4.95
C ASN A 167 5.40 -7.67 -5.94
N TYR A 168 4.62 -6.70 -6.40
CA TYR A 168 3.47 -6.93 -7.28
C TYR A 168 3.86 -7.44 -8.67
N TYR A 169 5.00 -7.03 -9.23
CA TYR A 169 5.49 -7.53 -10.50
C TYR A 169 6.68 -8.47 -10.33
N LYS A 170 6.73 -9.53 -11.13
CA LYS A 170 7.93 -10.37 -11.31
C LYS A 170 8.95 -9.64 -12.19
N ALA A 171 10.19 -10.13 -12.22
CA ALA A 171 11.25 -9.59 -13.08
C ALA A 171 10.87 -9.52 -14.58
N ASN A 172 9.98 -10.43 -15.03
CA ASN A 172 9.46 -10.44 -16.40
C ASN A 172 8.25 -9.51 -16.62
N ARG A 173 7.95 -8.60 -15.68
CA ARG A 173 6.84 -7.64 -15.72
C ARG A 173 5.43 -8.24 -15.69
N ARG A 174 5.30 -9.56 -15.48
CA ARG A 174 3.99 -10.18 -15.22
C ARG A 174 3.59 -9.97 -13.76
N ILE A 175 2.28 -9.93 -13.51
CA ILE A 175 1.74 -9.89 -12.15
C ILE A 175 2.28 -11.09 -11.35
N ASN A 176 2.71 -10.82 -10.13
CA ASN A 176 3.14 -11.80 -9.18
C ASN A 176 1.94 -12.39 -8.43
N ASP A 177 1.25 -13.35 -9.07
CA ASP A 177 0.07 -13.99 -8.50
C ASP A 177 0.35 -14.63 -7.12
N GLU A 178 1.56 -15.14 -6.89
CA GLU A 178 1.94 -15.70 -5.58
C GLU A 178 1.88 -14.63 -4.49
N TYR A 179 2.39 -13.42 -4.77
CA TYR A 179 2.35 -12.30 -3.84
C TYR A 179 0.92 -11.84 -3.52
N VAL A 180 0.02 -11.82 -4.51
CA VAL A 180 -1.38 -11.43 -4.28
C VAL A 180 -2.16 -12.56 -3.59
N ASN A 181 -1.97 -13.81 -4.02
CA ASN A 181 -2.75 -14.94 -3.52
C ASN A 181 -2.33 -15.37 -2.11
N LYS A 182 -1.06 -15.21 -1.72
CA LYS A 182 -0.56 -15.65 -0.40
C LYS A 182 -1.24 -14.95 0.78
N ALA A 183 -1.81 -13.75 0.58
CA ALA A 183 -2.54 -13.05 1.63
C ALA A 183 -3.87 -13.72 1.99
N TYR A 184 -4.45 -14.49 1.07
CA TYR A 184 -5.75 -15.11 1.26
C TYR A 184 -5.66 -16.42 2.07
N THR A 185 -5.54 -16.28 3.38
CA THR A 185 -5.33 -17.40 4.31
C THR A 185 -6.55 -17.67 5.19
N GLN A 186 -6.58 -18.84 5.85
CA GLN A 186 -7.58 -19.12 6.88
C GLN A 186 -7.45 -18.16 8.08
N GLU A 187 -6.24 -17.71 8.37
CA GLU A 187 -6.01 -16.71 9.42
C GLU A 187 -6.64 -15.36 9.06
N LEU A 188 -6.49 -14.89 7.81
CA LEU A 188 -7.16 -13.68 7.33
C LEU A 188 -8.68 -13.78 7.51
N LYS A 189 -9.26 -14.92 7.09
CA LYS A 189 -10.70 -15.19 7.28
C LYS A 189 -11.12 -15.20 8.75
N LYS A 190 -10.30 -15.80 9.62
CA LYS A 190 -10.55 -15.82 11.07
C LYS A 190 -10.51 -14.42 11.66
N LYS A 191 -9.50 -13.61 11.31
CA LYS A 191 -9.37 -12.21 11.75
C LYS A 191 -10.58 -11.38 11.29
N GLN A 192 -11.00 -11.52 10.04
CA GLN A 192 -12.19 -10.84 9.53
C GLN A 192 -13.47 -11.27 10.27
N LYS A 193 -13.66 -12.57 10.53
CA LYS A 193 -14.81 -13.05 11.35
C LYS A 193 -14.79 -12.47 12.76
N THR A 194 -13.62 -12.35 13.38
CA THR A 194 -13.47 -11.73 14.71
C THR A 194 -13.80 -10.24 14.65
N PHE A 195 -13.26 -9.52 13.66
CA PHE A 195 -13.55 -8.10 13.41
C PHE A 195 -15.06 -7.84 13.30
N LEU A 196 -15.78 -8.63 12.50
CA LEU A 196 -17.22 -8.48 12.29
C LEU A 196 -18.08 -8.73 13.55
N LYS A 197 -17.52 -9.35 14.60
CA LYS A 197 -18.20 -9.59 15.88
C LYS A 197 -17.94 -8.51 16.93
N LYS A 198 -16.93 -7.66 16.73
CA LYS A 198 -16.54 -6.61 17.67
C LYS A 198 -17.39 -5.36 17.48
N LYS A 199 -18.58 -5.37 18.08
CA LYS A 199 -19.36 -4.13 18.28
C LYS A 199 -18.80 -3.38 19.50
N ASN A 200 -18.90 -2.05 19.47
CA ASN A 200 -18.70 -1.24 20.66
C ASN A 200 -19.85 -1.39 21.64
#